data_AF-A0A947ZXP7-F1
#
_entry.id   AF-A0A947ZXP7-F1
#
_cell.length_a   1.000
_cell.length_b   1.000
_cell.length_c   1.000
_cell.angle_alpha   90.00
_cell.angle_beta   90.00
_cell.angle_gamma   90.00
#
_symmetry.space_group_name_H-M   'P 1'
#
loop_
_entity.id
_entity.type
_entity.pdbx_description
1 polymer ?
#
loop_
_entity_poly.entity_id
_entity_poly.type
_entity_poly.pdbx_seq_one_letter_code
_entity_poly.pdbx_strand_id
1 'polypeptide(L)'
;MPKFLKVLIFFAVLFLLYAALAVSIPYIRFVHIKDKMKEAAQNAMNESDDSIARALAESAMDDKIPLVGDYFYQVQDEKGNKDVYKPETDEQQREYLDGAREYFLQNIIREEGQSYAISIDYTVELYFPFYIHRINFSHKESQPLVR
;
A
#
# COMPACT_ATOMS: atom_id res chain seq x y z
N MET A 1 37.06 21.20 15.99
CA MET A 1 35.90 20.34 16.29
C MET A 1 36.39 19.00 16.83
N PRO A 2 35.92 18.55 18.01
CA PRO A 2 36.36 17.28 18.60
C PRO A 2 36.09 16.10 17.66
N LYS A 3 36.99 15.11 17.61
CA LYS A 3 36.85 13.94 16.71
C LYS A 3 35.55 13.17 16.95
N PHE A 4 35.11 13.04 18.21
CA PHE A 4 33.85 12.39 18.57
C PHE A 4 32.61 13.10 18.00
N LEU A 5 32.65 14.43 17.92
CA LEU A 5 31.51 15.22 17.45
C LEU A 5 31.29 15.05 15.94
N LYS A 6 32.38 14.90 15.17
CA LYS A 6 32.28 14.59 13.73
C LYS A 6 31.64 13.23 13.47
N VAL A 7 31.99 12.23 14.28
CA VAL A 7 31.42 10.87 14.18
C VAL A 7 29.92 10.90 14.52
N LEU A 8 29.53 11.61 15.59
CA LEU A 8 28.12 11.77 15.96
C LEU A 8 27.29 12.45 14.85
N ILE A 9 27.83 13.52 14.24
CA ILE A 9 27.13 14.19 13.13
C ILE A 9 26.98 13.26 11.94
N PHE A 10 28.02 12.48 11.60
CA PHE A 10 27.93 11.52 10.51
C PHE A 10 26.81 10.49 10.71
N PHE A 11 26.71 9.90 11.91
CA PHE A 11 25.63 8.98 12.23
C PHE A 11 24.25 9.65 12.25
N ALA A 12 24.16 10.88 12.74
CA ALA A 12 22.91 11.64 12.72
C ALA A 12 22.44 11.92 11.29
N VAL A 13 23.35 12.31 10.39
CA VAL A 13 23.02 12.54 8.98
C VAL A 13 22.59 11.24 8.29
N LEU A 14 23.30 10.13 8.51
CA LEU A 14 22.90 8.83 7.98
C LEU A 14 21.52 8.40 8.47
N PHE A 15 21.23 8.57 9.76
CA PHE A 15 19.93 8.25 10.32
C PHE A 15 18.82 9.12 9.73
N LEU A 16 19.06 10.42 9.54
CA LEU A 16 18.11 11.32 8.90
C LEU A 16 17.85 10.94 7.44
N LEU A 17 18.88 10.56 6.69
CA LEU A 17 18.73 10.07 5.32
C LEU A 17 17.92 8.78 5.26
N TYR A 18 18.21 7.82 6.14
CA TYR A 18 17.43 6.59 6.26
C TYR A 18 15.96 6.89 6.59
N ALA A 19 15.70 7.77 7.56
CA ALA A 19 14.34 8.13 7.96
C ALA A 19 13.59 8.83 6.84
N ALA A 20 14.23 9.77 6.13
CA ALA A 20 13.63 10.45 4.98
C ALA A 20 13.25 9.45 3.87
N LEU A 21 14.13 8.50 3.56
CA LEU A 21 13.85 7.46 2.57
C LEU A 21 12.71 6.54 3.03
N ALA A 22 12.80 6.02 4.25
CA ALA A 22 11.78 5.13 4.83
C ALA A 22 10.39 5.77 4.85
N VAL A 23 10.29 7.07 5.18
CA VAL A 23 9.03 7.82 5.16
C VAL A 23 8.56 8.14 3.74
N SER A 24 9.47 8.35 2.79
CA SER A 24 9.09 8.71 1.41
C SER A 24 8.48 7.56 0.60
N ILE A 25 8.92 6.32 0.82
CA ILE A 25 8.48 5.16 0.03
C ILE A 25 6.96 4.92 0.14
N PRO A 26 6.32 4.92 1.33
CA PRO A 26 4.86 4.77 1.44
C PRO A 26 4.08 5.81 0.63
N TYR A 27 4.54 7.07 0.61
CA TYR A 27 3.90 8.13 -0.19
C TYR A 27 4.04 7.88 -1.70
N ILE A 28 5.21 7.42 -2.16
CA ILE A 28 5.44 7.09 -3.57
C ILE A 28 4.50 5.95 -4.01
N ARG A 29 4.40 4.88 -3.21
CA ARG A 29 3.49 3.76 -3.48
C ARG A 29 2.04 4.20 -3.50
N PHE A 30 1.63 5.01 -2.52
CA PHE A 30 0.27 5.55 -2.48
C PHE A 30 -0.08 6.35 -3.74
N VAL A 31 0.86 7.17 -4.26
CA VAL A 31 0.67 7.86 -5.54
C VAL A 31 0.51 6.87 -6.70
N HIS A 32 1.32 5.82 -6.76
CA HIS A 32 1.22 4.80 -7.81
C HIS A 32 -0.16 4.09 -7.79
N ILE A 33 -0.62 3.69 -6.61
CA ILE A 33 -1.92 3.03 -6.44
C ILE A 33 -3.06 3.98 -6.82
N LYS A 34 -2.97 5.26 -6.46
CA LYS A 34 -3.95 6.26 -6.89
C LYS A 34 -4.03 6.39 -8.40
N ASP A 35 -2.89 6.42 -9.08
CA ASP A 35 -2.86 6.47 -10.54
C ASP A 35 -3.50 5.21 -11.15
N LYS A 36 -3.23 4.03 -10.55
CA LYS A 36 -3.86 2.76 -10.96
C LYS A 36 -5.37 2.72 -10.69
N MET A 37 -5.83 3.26 -9.57
CA MET A 37 -7.27 3.40 -9.29
C MET A 37 -7.95 4.32 -10.30
N LYS A 38 -7.26 5.38 -10.74
CA LYS A 38 -7.76 6.27 -11.79
C LYS A 38 -7.86 5.59 -13.14
N GLU A 39 -6.83 4.83 -13.54
CA GLU A 39 -6.87 4.01 -14.76
C GLU A 39 -8.01 2.99 -14.70
N ALA A 40 -8.15 2.29 -13.58
CA ALA A 40 -9.23 1.34 -13.33
C ALA A 40 -10.62 1.99 -13.43
N ALA A 41 -10.80 3.16 -12.82
CA ALA A 41 -12.07 3.89 -12.87
C ALA A 41 -12.42 4.37 -14.28
N GLN A 42 -11.42 4.73 -15.10
CA GLN A 42 -11.61 5.08 -16.51
C GLN A 42 -11.97 3.86 -17.37
N ASN A 43 -11.42 2.69 -17.06
CA ASN A 43 -11.69 1.44 -17.77
C ASN A 43 -12.90 0.67 -17.24
N ALA A 44 -13.53 1.13 -16.16
CA ALA A 44 -14.62 0.44 -15.48
C ALA A 44 -15.82 0.11 -16.38
N MET A 45 -16.06 0.88 -17.45
CA MET A 45 -17.11 0.56 -18.42
C MET A 45 -16.87 -0.74 -19.21
N ASN A 46 -15.60 -1.15 -19.38
CA ASN A 46 -15.22 -2.27 -20.24
C ASN A 46 -14.71 -3.48 -19.44
N GLU A 47 -14.42 -3.31 -18.16
CA GLU A 47 -13.87 -4.35 -17.30
C GLU A 47 -14.82 -4.72 -16.16
N SER A 48 -14.78 -5.99 -15.75
CA SER A 48 -15.49 -6.46 -14.56
C SER A 48 -14.79 -5.98 -13.30
N ASP A 49 -15.54 -5.85 -12.20
CA ASP A 49 -14.97 -5.48 -10.90
C ASP A 49 -13.90 -6.47 -10.44
N ASP A 50 -14.03 -7.75 -10.79
CA ASP A 50 -13.04 -8.78 -10.50
C ASP A 50 -11.71 -8.57 -11.24
N SER A 51 -11.77 -8.21 -12.52
CA SER A 51 -10.57 -7.91 -13.32
C SER A 51 -9.85 -6.70 -12.74
N ILE A 52 -10.60 -5.66 -12.41
CA ILE A 52 -10.08 -4.43 -11.83
C ILE A 52 -9.45 -4.70 -10.45
N ALA A 53 -10.13 -5.45 -9.58
CA ALA A 53 -9.63 -5.77 -8.25
C ALA A 53 -8.35 -6.60 -8.30
N ARG A 54 -8.23 -7.55 -9.25
CA ARG A 54 -6.98 -8.31 -9.46
C ARG A 54 -5.85 -7.42 -9.92
N ALA A 55 -6.08 -6.56 -10.91
CA ALA A 55 -5.04 -5.66 -11.42
C ALA A 55 -4.53 -4.70 -10.34
N LEU A 56 -5.41 -4.22 -9.46
CA LEU A 56 -5.05 -3.39 -8.32
C LEU A 56 -4.30 -4.17 -7.23
N ALA A 57 -4.70 -5.41 -6.95
CA ALA A 57 -4.00 -6.30 -6.03
C ALA A 57 -2.58 -6.64 -6.51
N GLU A 58 -2.43 -6.95 -7.80
CA GLU A 58 -1.13 -7.18 -8.44
C GLU A 58 -0.26 -5.92 -8.38
N SER A 59 -0.82 -4.75 -8.70
CA SER A 59 -0.10 -3.47 -8.61
C SER A 59 0.35 -3.17 -7.18
N ALA A 60 -0.47 -3.51 -6.18
CA ALA A 60 -0.10 -3.37 -4.77
C ALA A 60 1.04 -4.32 -4.38
N MET A 61 1.14 -5.51 -4.98
CA MET A 61 2.21 -6.49 -4.74
C MET A 61 3.52 -6.15 -5.46
N ASP A 62 3.44 -5.64 -6.70
CA ASP A 62 4.60 -5.45 -7.59
C ASP A 62 5.54 -4.30 -7.20
N ASP A 63 5.12 -3.45 -6.26
CA ASP A 63 6.00 -2.45 -5.64
C ASP A 63 7.01 -3.15 -4.71
N LYS A 64 8.09 -3.63 -5.32
CA LYS A 64 9.22 -4.44 -4.80
C LYS A 64 10.03 -3.87 -3.62
N ILE A 65 9.59 -2.79 -2.98
CA ILE A 65 10.30 -2.17 -1.87
C ILE A 65 9.63 -2.60 -0.56
N PRO A 66 10.16 -3.64 0.13
CA PRO A 66 9.57 -4.12 1.36
C PRO A 66 9.68 -3.03 2.43
N LEU A 67 8.54 -2.49 2.83
CA LEU A 67 8.43 -1.67 4.00
C LEU A 67 7.85 -2.51 5.13
N VAL A 68 8.52 -2.48 6.28
CA VAL A 68 7.94 -2.98 7.52
C VAL A 68 6.66 -2.17 7.76
N GLY A 69 5.51 -2.84 7.82
CA GLY A 69 4.21 -2.22 8.12
C GLY A 69 3.35 -1.84 6.91
N ASP A 70 3.75 -2.17 5.68
CA ASP A 70 3.08 -1.72 4.46
C ASP A 70 2.43 -2.87 3.69
N TYR A 71 1.45 -3.51 4.35
CA TYR A 71 0.61 -4.52 3.72
C TYR A 71 -0.85 -4.12 3.88
N PHE A 72 -1.56 -4.05 2.75
CA PHE A 72 -3.01 -3.90 2.66
C PHE A 72 -3.79 -4.98 3.45
N TYR A 73 -3.10 -6.03 3.89
CA TYR A 73 -3.62 -7.15 4.64
C TYR A 73 -2.62 -7.55 5.74
N GLN A 74 -3.11 -7.70 6.97
CA GLN A 74 -2.37 -8.35 8.06
C GLN A 74 -2.75 -9.83 8.05
N VAL A 75 -1.77 -10.72 7.86
CA VAL A 75 -2.03 -12.17 7.95
C VAL A 75 -2.04 -12.55 9.43
N GLN A 76 -3.10 -13.19 9.87
CA GLN A 76 -3.17 -13.75 11.21
C GLN A 76 -2.53 -15.14 11.19
N ASP A 77 -1.44 -15.33 11.94
CA ASP A 77 -0.83 -16.64 12.09
C ASP A 77 -1.77 -17.63 12.82
N GLU A 78 -1.44 -18.93 12.80
CA GLU A 78 -2.22 -19.99 13.49
C GLU A 78 -2.33 -19.76 15.01
N LYS A 79 -1.53 -18.85 15.57
CA LYS A 79 -1.50 -18.49 17.00
C LYS A 79 -2.27 -17.20 17.29
N GLY A 80 -2.88 -16.59 16.28
CA GLY A 80 -3.68 -15.38 16.39
C GLY A 80 -2.88 -14.06 16.31
N ASN A 81 -1.57 -14.10 16.09
CA ASN A 81 -0.73 -12.92 15.92
C ASN A 81 -0.91 -12.34 14.53
N LYS A 82 -1.13 -11.03 14.46
CA LYS A 82 -1.22 -10.30 13.20
C LYS A 82 0.16 -9.84 12.80
N ASP A 83 0.78 -10.57 11.90
CA ASP A 83 2.13 -10.28 11.45
C ASP A 83 2.13 -9.72 10.04
N VAL A 84 3.15 -8.92 9.79
CA VAL A 84 3.35 -8.08 8.61
C VAL A 84 4.56 -8.69 7.88
N TYR A 85 4.33 -9.72 7.08
CA TYR A 85 5.39 -10.42 6.35
C TYR A 85 5.35 -10.07 4.86
N LYS A 86 6.55 -9.91 4.28
CA LYS A 86 6.69 -9.97 2.82
C LYS A 86 6.36 -11.41 2.44
N PRO A 87 5.46 -11.67 1.47
CA PRO A 87 5.20 -13.04 1.06
C PRO A 87 6.47 -13.61 0.40
N GLU A 88 7.10 -14.58 1.06
CA GLU A 88 8.37 -15.19 0.65
C GLU A 88 8.15 -16.46 -0.18
N THR A 89 6.98 -17.09 -0.03
CA THR A 89 6.59 -18.30 -0.77
C THR A 89 5.49 -18.01 -1.79
N ASP A 90 5.38 -18.85 -2.82
CA ASP A 90 4.29 -18.78 -3.81
C ASP A 90 2.91 -18.88 -3.15
N GLU A 91 2.78 -19.65 -2.08
CA GLU A 91 1.53 -19.79 -1.32
C GLU A 91 1.17 -18.49 -0.60
N GLN A 92 2.14 -17.85 0.07
CA GLN A 92 1.93 -16.56 0.74
C GLN A 92 1.63 -15.44 -0.26
N GLN A 93 2.23 -15.48 -1.45
CA GLN A 93 1.94 -14.51 -2.52
C GLN A 93 0.51 -14.65 -3.01
N ARG A 94 0.02 -15.88 -3.20
CA ARG A 94 -1.38 -16.13 -3.57
C ARG A 94 -2.34 -15.65 -2.49
N GLU A 95 -2.07 -15.99 -1.23
CA GLU A 95 -2.90 -15.55 -0.11
C GLU A 95 -2.95 -14.02 0.01
N TYR A 96 -1.81 -13.35 -0.19
CA TYR A 96 -1.74 -11.88 -0.23
C TYR A 96 -2.58 -11.30 -1.37
N LEU A 97 -2.41 -11.82 -2.59
CA LEU A 97 -3.14 -11.33 -3.77
C LEU A 97 -4.65 -11.56 -3.62
N ASP A 98 -5.06 -12.72 -3.11
CA ASP A 98 -6.46 -13.03 -2.88
C ASP A 98 -7.06 -12.12 -1.80
N GLY A 99 -6.35 -11.88 -0.70
CA GLY A 99 -6.77 -10.94 0.35
C GLY A 99 -6.86 -9.49 -0.15
N ALA A 100 -5.88 -9.03 -0.92
CA ALA A 100 -5.88 -7.68 -1.50
C ALA A 100 -7.00 -7.51 -2.54
N ARG A 101 -7.24 -8.52 -3.38
CA ARG A 101 -8.35 -8.54 -4.34
C ARG A 101 -9.70 -8.44 -3.62
N GLU A 102 -9.91 -9.26 -2.59
CA GLU A 102 -11.14 -9.23 -1.78
C GLU A 102 -11.34 -7.85 -1.13
N TYR A 103 -10.29 -7.26 -0.59
CA TYR A 103 -10.32 -5.89 -0.07
C TYR A 103 -10.79 -4.88 -1.13
N PHE A 104 -10.22 -4.91 -2.33
CA PHE A 104 -10.64 -3.99 -3.40
C PHE A 104 -12.09 -4.25 -3.82
N LEU A 105 -12.51 -5.50 -3.96
CA LEU A 105 -13.90 -5.86 -4.30
C LEU A 105 -14.90 -5.28 -3.30
N GLN A 106 -14.60 -5.33 -2.00
CA GLN A 106 -15.45 -4.77 -0.96
C GLN A 106 -15.51 -3.24 -0.97
N ASN A 107 -14.51 -2.59 -1.56
CA ASN A 107 -14.39 -1.13 -1.63
C ASN A 107 -14.69 -0.55 -3.01
N ILE A 108 -15.06 -1.41 -3.98
CA ILE A 108 -15.62 -1.00 -5.26
C ILE A 108 -17.13 -0.85 -5.10
N ILE A 109 -17.65 0.29 -5.52
CA ILE A 109 -19.08 0.58 -5.60
C ILE A 109 -19.38 0.91 -7.06
N ARG A 110 -20.14 0.03 -7.71
CA ARG A 110 -20.59 0.23 -9.09
C ARG A 110 -22.11 0.36 -9.11
N GLU A 111 -22.59 1.51 -9.54
CA GLU A 111 -23.99 1.73 -9.88
C GLU A 111 -24.13 1.61 -11.40
N GLU A 112 -24.76 0.52 -11.86
CA GLU A 112 -24.87 0.21 -13.28
C GLU A 112 -25.41 1.39 -14.10
N GLY A 113 -24.61 1.83 -15.09
CA GLY A 113 -24.98 2.93 -15.98
C GLY A 113 -24.99 4.32 -15.32
N GLN A 114 -24.55 4.46 -14.07
CA GLN A 114 -24.52 5.75 -13.37
C GLN A 114 -23.10 6.12 -12.94
N SER A 115 -22.50 5.33 -12.06
CA SER A 115 -21.25 5.71 -11.40
C SER A 115 -20.39 4.51 -11.03
N TYR A 116 -19.08 4.72 -11.06
CA TYR A 116 -18.09 3.82 -10.52
C TYR A 116 -17.28 4.56 -9.48
N ALA A 117 -17.12 3.96 -8.32
CA ALA A 117 -16.26 4.46 -7.27
C ALA A 117 -15.40 3.34 -6.71
N ILE A 118 -14.16 3.68 -6.38
CA ILE A 118 -13.26 2.80 -5.66
C ILE A 118 -12.55 3.59 -4.56
N SER A 119 -12.49 3.02 -3.36
CA SER A 119 -11.81 3.63 -2.22
C SER A 119 -10.69 2.75 -1.68
N ILE A 120 -9.67 3.40 -1.11
CA ILE A 120 -8.66 2.79 -0.28
C ILE A 120 -8.54 3.58 1.02
N ASP A 121 -8.36 2.86 2.11
CA ASP A 121 -8.08 3.38 3.44
C ASP A 121 -7.19 2.37 4.16
N TYR A 122 -5.95 2.77 4.44
CA TYR A 122 -4.97 1.93 5.12
C TYR A 122 -3.93 2.74 5.90
N THR A 123 -3.32 2.10 6.89
CA THR A 123 -2.28 2.69 7.75
C THR A 123 -0.98 1.95 7.55
N VAL A 124 0.10 2.69 7.34
CA VAL A 124 1.47 2.16 7.31
C VAL A 124 2.17 2.51 8.62
N GLU A 125 2.76 1.50 9.26
CA GLU A 125 3.54 1.67 10.50
C GLU A 125 5.04 1.44 10.24
N LEU A 126 5.85 2.50 10.29
CA LEU A 126 7.31 2.42 10.18
C LEU A 126 7.95 2.33 11.57
N TYR A 127 8.76 1.30 11.77
CA TYR A 127 9.41 1.03 13.05
C TYR A 127 10.82 1.63 13.07
N PHE A 128 11.02 2.70 13.85
CA PHE A 128 12.32 3.28 14.16
C PHE A 128 12.79 2.83 15.56
N PRO A 129 14.11 2.86 15.86
CA PRO A 129 14.65 2.34 17.12
C PRO A 129 14.01 2.86 18.42
N PHE A 130 13.41 4.06 18.40
CA PHE A 130 12.80 4.69 19.59
C PHE A 130 11.38 5.21 19.35
N TYR A 131 10.79 4.94 18.19
CA TYR A 131 9.53 5.55 17.77
C TYR A 131 8.86 4.72 16.66
N ILE A 132 7.53 4.62 16.69
CA ILE A 132 6.75 4.06 15.59
C ILE A 132 6.10 5.23 14.86
N HIS A 133 6.44 5.40 13.59
CA HIS A 133 5.83 6.40 12.73
C HIS A 133 4.63 5.82 12.00
N ARG A 134 3.45 6.41 12.21
CA ARG A 134 2.23 5.99 11.53
C ARG A 134 1.87 6.97 10.43
N ILE A 135 1.55 6.46 9.26
CA ILE A 135 1.09 7.24 8.12
C ILE A 135 -0.26 6.67 7.68
N ASN A 136 -1.28 7.51 7.66
CA ASN A 136 -2.62 7.12 7.23
C ASN A 136 -2.82 7.58 5.79
N PHE A 137 -3.25 6.66 4.94
CA PHE A 137 -3.54 6.90 3.54
C PHE A 137 -5.00 6.63 3.27
N SER A 138 -5.68 7.60 2.65
CA SER A 138 -7.04 7.43 2.19
C SER A 138 -7.22 8.13 0.84
N HIS A 139 -7.82 7.43 -0.12
CA HIS A 139 -8.18 7.99 -1.41
C HIS A 139 -9.49 7.37 -1.89
N LYS A 140 -10.30 8.18 -2.58
CA LYS A 140 -11.49 7.71 -3.28
C LYS A 140 -11.44 8.27 -4.69
N GLU A 141 -11.51 7.37 -5.65
CA GLU A 141 -11.68 7.72 -7.06
C GLU A 141 -13.13 7.50 -7.45
N SER A 142 -13.71 8.40 -8.24
CA SER A 142 -15.09 8.28 -8.71
C SER A 142 -15.22 8.83 -10.12
N GLN A 143 -15.86 8.04 -10.99
CA GLN A 143 -16.07 8.34 -12.40
C GLN A 143 -17.55 8.12 -12.72
N PRO A 144 -18.22 9.04 -13.44
CA PRO A 144 -19.51 8.73 -14.02
C PRO A 144 -19.34 7.65 -15.09
N LEU A 145 -20.27 6.69 -15.14
CA LEU A 145 -20.32 5.65 -16.20
C LEU A 145 -21.20 6.09 -17.38
N VAL A 146 -21.64 7.35 -17.40
CA VAL A 146 -22.51 7.93 -18.42
C VAL A 146 -21.65 8.58 -19.50
N ARG A 147 -21.92 8.25 -20.77
CA ARG A 147 -21.30 8.85 -21.96
C ARG A 147 -21.64 10.32 -22.14
#